data_AF-X8D9W3-F1
#
_entry.id   AF-X8D9W3-F1
#
_cell.length_a   1.000
_cell.length_b   1.000
_cell.length_c   1.000
_cell.angle_alpha   90.00
_cell.angle_beta   90.00
_cell.angle_gamma   90.00
#
_symmetry.space_group_name_H-M   'P 1'
#
loop_
_entity.id
_entity.type
_entity.pdbx_description
1 polymer ?
#
loop_
_entity_poly.entity_id
_entity_poly.type
_entity_poly.pdbx_seq_one_letter_code
_entity_poly.pdbx_strand_id
1 'polypeptide(L)'
;MSDLYLCPVTFDEAVDFVGCHHRHHPAPTGHKFSIGVARGGEIVGVAMVGRPVARLFDDGWTLEVNRTCTKGLPAMLIRCFMAPRGALPRRWAIGD
;
A
#
# COMPACT_ATOMS: atom_id res chain seq x y z
N MET A 1 18.96 -17.36 -0.15
CA MET A 1 18.48 -16.05 -0.63
C MET A 1 17.08 -15.82 -0.09
N SER A 2 16.89 -14.69 0.56
CA SER A 2 15.63 -14.30 1.22
C SER A 2 14.76 -13.55 0.22
N ASP A 3 14.25 -14.23 -0.80
CA ASP A 3 13.55 -13.53 -1.88
C ASP A 3 12.21 -12.97 -1.41
N LEU A 4 12.14 -11.63 -1.41
CA LEU A 4 10.92 -10.87 -1.26
C LEU A 4 10.35 -10.59 -2.66
N TYR A 5 9.06 -10.83 -2.84
CA TYR A 5 8.36 -10.53 -4.08
C TYR A 5 7.02 -9.86 -3.81
N LEU A 6 6.59 -9.00 -4.74
CA LEU A 6 5.28 -8.36 -4.68
C LEU A 6 4.19 -9.36 -5.08
N CYS A 7 3.05 -9.30 -4.40
CA CYS A 7 1.88 -10.08 -4.73
C CYS A 7 0.61 -9.22 -4.62
N PRO A 8 -0.39 -9.44 -5.49
CA PRO A 8 -1.70 -8.84 -5.30
C PRO A 8 -2.33 -9.39 -4.02
N VAL A 9 -3.03 -8.53 -3.29
CA VAL A 9 -3.84 -8.93 -2.14
C VAL A 9 -5.20 -8.26 -2.25
N THR A 10 -6.22 -8.96 -1.81
CA THR A 10 -7.58 -8.42 -1.68
C THR A 10 -7.66 -7.43 -0.52
N PHE A 11 -8.76 -6.69 -0.45
CA PHE A 11 -9.03 -5.81 0.69
C PHE A 11 -9.08 -6.61 2.00
N ASP A 12 -9.83 -7.71 2.00
CA ASP A 12 -10.06 -8.54 3.19
C ASP A 12 -8.75 -9.16 3.70
N GLU A 13 -7.92 -9.71 2.80
CA GLU A 13 -6.60 -10.23 3.18
C GLU A 13 -5.70 -9.15 3.79
N ALA A 14 -5.74 -7.93 3.27
CA ALA A 14 -4.97 -6.82 3.82
C ALA A 14 -5.52 -6.34 5.17
N VAL A 15 -6.85 -6.30 5.34
CA VAL A 15 -7.51 -5.98 6.61
C VAL A 15 -7.15 -7.01 7.67
N ASP A 16 -7.24 -8.30 7.34
CA ASP A 16 -6.91 -9.40 8.25
C ASP A 16 -5.43 -9.33 8.67
N PHE A 17 -4.53 -9.09 7.71
CA PHE A 17 -3.11 -8.92 8.00
C PHE A 17 -2.85 -7.75 8.96
N VAL A 18 -3.47 -6.59 8.71
CA VAL A 18 -3.35 -5.41 9.57
C VAL A 18 -3.95 -5.69 10.95
N GLY A 19 -5.09 -6.37 11.05
CA GLY A 19 -5.72 -6.74 12.32
C GLY A 19 -4.83 -7.63 13.19
N CYS A 20 -4.13 -8.59 12.57
CA CYS A 20 -3.22 -9.50 13.25
C CYS A 20 -1.88 -8.85 13.68
N HIS A 21 -1.41 -7.85 12.96
CA HIS A 21 -0.02 -7.36 13.09
C HIS A 21 0.10 -5.88 13.49
N HIS A 22 -0.94 -5.06 13.30
CA HIS A 22 -0.92 -3.63 13.57
C HIS A 22 -1.74 -3.29 14.83
N ARG A 23 -1.14 -3.50 16.00
CA ARG A 23 -1.82 -3.42 17.32
C ARG A 23 -2.45 -2.06 17.69
N HIS A 24 -1.97 -0.97 17.08
CA HIS A 24 -2.34 0.38 17.53
C HIS A 24 -3.43 1.05 16.69
N HIS A 25 -3.53 0.70 15.40
CA HIS A 25 -4.48 1.33 14.49
C HIS A 25 -5.27 0.28 13.73
N PRO A 26 -6.60 0.39 13.69
CA PRO A 26 -7.42 -0.48 12.87
C PRO A 26 -7.12 -0.28 11.38
N ALA A 27 -7.47 -1.29 10.60
CA ALA A 27 -7.41 -1.21 9.15
C ALA A 27 -8.35 -0.09 8.63
N PRO A 28 -8.00 0.56 7.51
CA PRO A 28 -8.90 1.46 6.80
C PRO A 28 -10.21 0.75 6.43
N THR A 29 -11.31 1.51 6.33
CA THR A 29 -12.65 0.99 5.97
C THR A 29 -12.85 0.74 4.46
N GLY A 30 -11.83 1.00 3.65
CA GLY A 30 -11.85 0.73 2.22
C GLY A 30 -10.50 1.00 1.56
N HIS A 31 -10.37 0.57 0.30
CA HIS A 31 -9.19 0.84 -0.52
C HIS A 31 -9.57 1.10 -1.99
N LYS A 32 -8.61 1.57 -2.79
CA LYS A 32 -8.65 1.45 -4.26
C LYS A 32 -7.98 0.16 -4.70
N PHE A 33 -6.87 -0.17 -4.06
CA PHE A 33 -6.19 -1.45 -4.17
C PHE A 33 -5.28 -1.67 -2.97
N SER A 34 -4.75 -2.87 -2.84
CA SER A 34 -3.70 -3.19 -1.87
C SER A 34 -2.66 -4.06 -2.51
N ILE A 35 -1.45 -4.01 -1.97
CA ILE A 35 -0.32 -4.81 -2.44
C ILE A 35 0.38 -5.44 -1.25
N GLY A 36 0.68 -6.73 -1.38
CA GLY A 36 1.45 -7.48 -0.41
C GLY A 36 2.90 -7.62 -0.85
N VAL A 37 3.77 -7.83 0.13
CA VAL A 37 5.09 -8.43 -0.11
C VAL A 37 5.13 -9.77 0.58
N ALA A 38 5.64 -10.77 -0.12
CA ALA A 38 5.72 -12.13 0.35
C ALA A 38 7.16 -12.64 0.35
N ARG A 39 7.44 -13.59 1.24
CA ARG A 39 8.71 -14.31 1.36
C ARG A 39 8.40 -15.79 1.55
N GLY A 40 8.92 -16.65 0.68
CA GLY A 40 8.73 -18.09 0.80
C GLY A 40 7.26 -18.54 0.79
N GLY A 41 6.38 -17.84 0.07
CA GLY A 41 4.95 -18.15 0.01
C GLY A 41 4.08 -17.44 1.05
N GLU A 42 4.68 -16.80 2.06
CA GLU A 42 3.94 -16.10 3.11
C GLU A 42 3.96 -14.58 2.91
N ILE A 43 2.83 -13.92 3.12
CA ILE A 43 2.76 -12.45 3.17
C ILE A 43 3.48 -11.98 4.44
N VAL A 44 4.45 -11.09 4.27
CA VAL A 44 5.24 -10.49 5.37
C VAL A 44 4.99 -8.99 5.52
N GLY A 45 4.19 -8.39 4.64
CA GLY A 45 3.67 -7.04 4.81
C GLY A 45 2.69 -6.63 3.72
N VAL A 46 1.97 -5.54 3.98
CA VAL A 46 0.94 -4.98 3.10
C VAL A 46 1.01 -3.46 3.07
N ALA A 47 0.69 -2.88 1.91
CA ALA A 47 0.25 -1.49 1.79
C ALA A 47 -1.19 -1.43 1.28
N MET A 48 -1.97 -0.57 1.92
CA MET A 48 -3.33 -0.24 1.53
C MET A 48 -3.36 1.17 0.97
N VAL A 49 -3.87 1.31 -0.25
CA VAL A 49 -3.90 2.56 -1.00
C VAL A 49 -5.34 2.96 -1.24
N GLY A 50 -5.67 4.20 -0.93
CA GLY A 50 -7.04 4.73 -0.98
C GLY A 50 -7.06 6.19 -1.43
N ARG A 51 -8.25 6.81 -1.33
CA ARG A 51 -8.38 8.25 -1.58
C ARG A 51 -7.63 9.01 -0.48
N PRO A 52 -7.08 10.19 -0.79
CA PRO A 52 -6.45 11.03 0.21
C PRO A 52 -7.41 11.38 1.35
N VAL A 53 -6.90 11.41 2.58
CA VAL A 53 -7.67 11.84 3.76
C VAL A 53 -7.96 13.34 3.68
N ALA A 54 -6.96 14.11 3.23
CA ALA A 54 -7.11 15.53 3.00
C ALA A 54 -7.85 15.78 1.66
N ARG A 55 -9.10 16.25 1.77
CA ARG A 55 -10.02 16.49 0.64
C ARG A 55 -9.44 17.39 -0.47
N LEU A 56 -8.51 18.28 -0.13
CA LEU A 56 -7.85 19.15 -1.11
C LEU A 56 -7.05 18.36 -2.15
N PHE A 57 -6.54 17.19 -1.78
CA PHE A 57 -5.79 16.30 -2.67
C PHE A 57 -6.68 15.28 -3.36
N ASP A 58 -7.98 15.25 -3.08
CA ASP A 58 -8.93 14.34 -3.74
C ASP A 58 -9.37 14.91 -5.11
N ASP A 59 -8.38 15.15 -5.95
CA ASP A 59 -8.47 15.80 -7.27
C ASP A 59 -8.78 14.83 -8.41
N GLY A 60 -8.97 13.55 -8.09
CA GLY A 60 -9.15 12.46 -9.05
C GLY A 60 -7.85 11.86 -9.61
N TRP A 61 -6.68 12.39 -9.21
CA TRP A 61 -5.36 11.97 -9.67
C TRP A 61 -4.49 11.41 -8.54
N THR A 62 -4.72 11.87 -7.32
CA THR A 62 -3.91 11.49 -6.16
C THR A 62 -4.52 10.29 -5.44
N LEU A 63 -3.66 9.33 -5.06
CA LEU A 63 -3.96 8.31 -4.08
C LEU A 63 -2.97 8.38 -2.92
N GLU A 64 -3.42 7.98 -1.74
CA GLU A 64 -2.63 7.99 -0.52
C GLU A 64 -2.38 6.55 -0.06
N VAL A 65 -1.17 6.28 0.44
CA VAL A 65 -0.89 5.04 1.18
C VAL A 65 -1.42 5.23 2.60
N ASN A 66 -2.66 4.78 2.85
CA ASN A 66 -3.34 5.01 4.12
C ASN A 66 -2.82 4.11 5.24
N ARG A 67 -2.32 2.91 4.90
CA ARG A 67 -1.80 1.95 5.89
C ARG A 67 -0.65 1.14 5.31
N THR A 68 0.43 1.03 6.07
CA THR A 68 1.51 0.06 5.86
C THR A 68 1.62 -0.80 7.10
N CYS A 69 1.82 -2.10 6.92
CA CYS A 69 1.99 -3.05 8.02
C CYS A 69 2.99 -4.12 7.61
N THR A 70 3.91 -4.45 8.52
CA THR A 70 4.97 -5.43 8.30
C THR A 70 5.02 -6.38 9.49
N LYS A 71 5.34 -7.65 9.23
CA LYS A 71 5.60 -8.63 10.28
C LYS A 71 7.11 -8.80 10.44
N GLY A 72 7.66 -8.26 11.53
CA GLY A 72 9.05 -8.53 11.95
C GLY A 72 10.17 -7.83 11.16
N LEU A 73 9.85 -6.79 10.38
CA LEU A 73 10.84 -5.99 9.63
C LEU A 73 10.65 -4.49 9.91
N PRO A 74 11.75 -3.70 10.04
CA PRO A 74 11.64 -2.24 10.09
C PRO A 74 10.95 -1.72 8.82
N ALA A 75 10.20 -0.63 8.97
CA ALA A 75 9.20 -0.10 8.04
C ALA A 75 9.47 -0.36 6.56
N MET A 76 8.45 -0.86 5.85
CA MET A 76 8.50 -1.05 4.40
C MET A 76 8.42 0.28 3.67
N LEU A 77 9.37 0.52 2.78
CA LEU A 77 9.28 1.55 1.76
C LEU A 77 8.45 1.00 0.58
N ILE A 78 7.18 1.39 0.49
CA ILE A 78 6.33 1.00 -0.65
C ILE A 78 6.21 2.17 -1.60
N ARG A 79 6.76 1.98 -2.81
CA ARG A 79 6.68 2.95 -3.90
C ARG A 79 5.55 2.54 -4.84
N CYS A 80 4.33 2.99 -4.58
CA CYS A 80 3.21 2.81 -5.49
C CYS A 80 3.29 3.86 -6.61
N PHE A 81 3.56 3.40 -7.84
CA PHE A 81 3.39 4.22 -9.03
C PHE A 81 2.05 3.93 -9.67
N MET A 82 1.18 4.92 -9.69
CA MET A 82 -0.02 4.88 -10.51
C MET A 82 0.14 5.89 -11.64
N ALA A 83 0.23 5.39 -12.87
CA ALA A 83 0.14 6.23 -14.05
C ALA A 83 -1.35 6.54 -14.31
N PRO A 84 -1.68 7.76 -14.77
CA PRO A 84 -3.05 8.10 -15.13
C PRO A 84 -3.55 7.25 -16.29
N ARG A 85 -4.88 7.01 -16.34
CA ARG A 85 -5.53 6.50 -17.54
C ARG A 85 -5.32 7.51 -18.68
N GLY A 86 -4.45 7.19 -19.63
CA GLY A 86 -4.33 7.90 -20.91
C GLY A 86 -3.39 9.10 -21.00
N ALA A 87 -2.50 9.37 -20.03
CA ALA A 87 -1.55 10.49 -20.13
C ALA A 87 -0.08 10.03 -20.23
N LEU A 88 0.65 10.62 -21.18
CA LEU A 88 2.11 10.48 -21.34
C LEU A 88 2.87 11.01 -20.11
N PRO A 89 4.03 10.42 -19.76
CA PRO A 89 4.71 10.68 -18.50
C PRO A 89 5.30 12.09 -18.48
N ARG A 90 4.68 13.01 -17.73
CA ARG A 90 5.37 14.22 -17.27
C ARG A 90 5.94 13.95 -15.88
N ARG A 91 7.26 14.14 -15.78
CA ARG A 91 8.16 13.85 -14.67
C ARG A 91 7.51 14.14 -13.30
N TRP A 92 7.28 13.09 -12.51
CA TRP A 92 6.78 13.18 -11.14
C TRP A 92 7.98 13.26 -10.17
N ALA A 93 7.94 14.19 -9.23
CA ALA A 93 9.02 14.44 -8.29
C ALA A 93 9.11 13.33 -7.23
N ILE A 94 10.35 12.90 -6.97
CA ILE A 94 10.74 12.06 -5.84
C ILE A 94 11.07 13.05 -4.73
N GLY A 95 10.38 12.97 -3.58
CA GLY A 95 10.89 13.60 -2.36
C GLY A 95 11.98 12.70 -1.80
N ASP A 96 13.15 13.28 -1.53
CA ASP A 96 14.29 12.63 -0.86
C ASP A 96 13.94 12.17 0.56
#